data_AF-A0ABD5KM13-F1
#
_entry.id   AF-A0ABD5KM13-F1
#
_cell.length_a   1.000
_cell.length_b   1.000
_cell.length_c   1.000
_cell.angle_alpha   90.00
_cell.angle_beta   90.00
_cell.angle_gamma   90.00
#
_symmetry.space_group_name_H-M   'P 1'
#
loop_
_entity.id
_entity.type
_entity.pdbx_description
1 polymer ?
#
loop_
_entity_poly.entity_id
_entity_poly.type
_entity_poly.pdbx_seq_one_letter_code
_entity_poly.pdbx_strand_id
1 'polypeptide(L)'
;MKTWTGILLMIILAVATISTTSAARTMNESQKQLNIDDQSSQTEVVEASNIDKLHDTAKTTQESIPVKEEYVSVAPENENVRLYPMKVEGSGYIYNGMILEVDGKVQEFSDWQGEGGSYKPEVHELDLNGDGQKEIIVLYTEGHGTGIYLGQARIINPVTLEEMKMQSLDEIAKQHVKSKVTVRSDRVDVDVAVDGVQAEPLRIEEDTSGGVYNEELGFGGVTYYSVEDGQLVVSAAGSYGAALYAGDLTFTYEYQDGEWKAVDLKYSMEVYEEEYYETFD
;
A
#
# COMPACT_ATOMS: atom_id res chain seq x y z
N MET A 1 17.53 -37.67 30.31
CA MET A 1 17.47 -36.24 29.96
C MET A 1 18.52 -36.00 28.89
N LYS A 2 18.10 -35.95 27.63
CA LYS A 2 18.91 -35.57 26.46
C LYS A 2 18.15 -34.43 25.81
N THR A 3 18.69 -33.23 25.88
CA THR A 3 18.13 -32.03 25.28
C THR A 3 18.32 -32.09 23.78
N TRP A 4 17.21 -32.05 23.06
CA TRP A 4 17.10 -32.02 21.62
C TRP A 4 17.03 -30.55 21.22
N THR A 5 18.11 -29.98 20.72
CA THR A 5 18.12 -28.65 20.11
C THR A 5 17.91 -28.84 18.61
N GLY A 6 16.64 -28.82 18.19
CA GLY A 6 16.27 -28.73 16.78
C GLY A 6 16.28 -27.27 16.37
N ILE A 7 17.29 -26.87 15.61
CA ILE A 7 17.26 -25.62 14.83
C ILE A 7 16.46 -25.96 13.58
N LEU A 8 15.25 -25.40 13.48
CA LEU A 8 14.42 -25.49 12.28
C LEU A 8 14.93 -24.44 11.29
N LEU A 9 15.69 -24.90 10.31
CA LEU A 9 16.14 -24.10 9.17
C LEU A 9 14.96 -24.03 8.17
N MET A 10 14.27 -22.90 8.07
CA MET A 10 13.34 -22.67 6.96
C MET A 10 14.15 -22.40 5.70
N ILE A 11 14.02 -23.30 4.72
CA ILE A 11 14.55 -23.14 3.36
C ILE A 11 13.46 -22.43 2.57
N ILE A 12 13.67 -21.17 2.20
CA ILE A 12 12.83 -20.46 1.24
C ILE A 12 13.19 -21.00 -0.16
N LEU A 13 12.23 -21.70 -0.77
CA LEU A 13 12.36 -22.27 -2.10
C LEU A 13 12.03 -21.19 -3.13
N ALA A 14 13.05 -20.56 -3.72
CA ALA A 14 12.85 -19.64 -4.84
C ALA A 14 12.35 -20.41 -6.07
N VAL A 15 11.08 -20.21 -6.43
CA VAL A 15 10.52 -20.73 -7.69
C VAL A 15 10.86 -19.74 -8.80
N ALA A 16 11.89 -20.03 -9.57
CA ALA A 16 12.19 -19.31 -10.81
C ALA A 16 11.16 -19.69 -11.88
N THR A 17 10.23 -18.79 -12.20
CA THR A 17 9.35 -18.93 -13.36
C THR A 17 10.08 -18.46 -14.61
N ILE A 18 10.30 -19.38 -15.54
CA ILE A 18 10.84 -19.08 -16.87
C ILE A 18 9.70 -18.53 -17.71
N SER A 19 9.65 -17.21 -17.92
CA SER A 19 8.71 -16.60 -18.86
C SER A 19 9.14 -16.92 -20.30
N THR A 20 8.48 -17.90 -20.93
CA THR A 20 8.57 -18.10 -22.38
C THR A 20 7.78 -16.99 -23.08
N THR A 21 8.47 -16.02 -23.70
CA THR A 21 7.82 -15.01 -24.53
C THR A 21 7.39 -15.61 -25.87
N SER A 22 6.08 -15.65 -26.09
CA SER A 22 5.47 -15.98 -27.38
C SER A 22 5.61 -14.78 -28.32
N ALA A 23 6.43 -14.94 -29.37
CA ALA A 23 6.54 -13.96 -30.44
C ALA A 23 5.31 -14.02 -31.36
N ALA A 24 4.54 -12.93 -31.42
CA ALA A 24 3.59 -12.68 -32.50
C ALA A 24 4.05 -11.48 -33.34
N ARG A 25 4.19 -11.72 -34.64
CA ARG A 25 4.60 -10.79 -35.70
C ARG A 25 3.40 -10.02 -36.25
N THR A 26 3.58 -8.72 -36.52
CA THR A 26 3.00 -7.97 -37.67
C THR A 26 3.67 -6.58 -37.75
N MET A 27 4.60 -6.35 -38.68
CA MET A 27 4.43 -5.67 -39.99
C MET A 27 4.11 -4.16 -39.94
N ASN A 28 5.19 -3.37 -40.00
CA ASN A 28 5.54 -2.19 -40.82
C ASN A 28 4.44 -1.32 -41.49
N GLU A 29 4.55 0.00 -41.28
CA GLU A 29 4.32 1.17 -42.18
C GLU A 29 4.01 2.39 -41.28
N SER A 30 4.57 3.60 -41.38
CA SER A 30 5.38 4.29 -42.37
C SER A 30 6.19 5.39 -41.69
N GLN A 31 7.45 5.59 -42.12
CA GLN A 31 8.30 6.71 -41.74
C GLN A 31 7.76 8.02 -42.35
N LYS A 32 7.65 9.08 -41.54
CA LYS A 32 7.71 10.46 -42.05
C LYS A 32 8.73 11.26 -41.26
N GLN A 33 9.84 11.47 -41.93
CA GLN A 33 11.06 12.16 -41.54
C GLN A 33 10.77 13.65 -41.27
N LEU A 34 11.19 14.16 -40.10
CA LEU A 34 11.25 15.60 -39.82
C LEU A 34 12.72 16.02 -39.88
N ASN A 35 13.08 16.71 -40.97
CA ASN A 35 14.32 17.49 -41.04
C ASN A 35 14.14 18.73 -40.15
N ILE A 36 15.03 18.88 -39.18
CA ILE A 36 15.22 20.13 -38.45
C ILE A 36 16.38 20.84 -39.14
N ASP A 37 16.12 22.02 -39.68
CA ASP A 37 17.16 23.01 -39.99
C ASP A 37 16.84 24.31 -39.25
N ASP A 38 17.91 24.87 -38.72
CA ASP A 38 18.03 25.97 -37.77
C ASP A 38 17.93 27.36 -38.45
N GLN A 39 17.77 28.39 -37.61
CA GLN A 39 18.02 29.82 -37.83
C GLN A 39 16.82 30.79 -38.00
N SER A 40 16.66 31.58 -36.91
CA SER A 40 16.65 33.06 -36.90
C SER A 40 15.33 33.84 -37.09
N SER A 41 14.85 34.37 -35.95
CA SER A 41 14.42 35.76 -35.68
C SER A 41 13.41 36.47 -36.61
N GLN A 42 12.26 36.85 -36.05
CA GLN A 42 11.92 38.27 -35.75
C GLN A 42 10.51 38.37 -35.15
N THR A 43 10.40 39.13 -34.06
CA THR A 43 9.16 39.66 -33.49
C THR A 43 8.58 40.74 -34.39
N GLU A 44 7.32 40.60 -34.79
CA GLU A 44 6.44 41.74 -35.06
C GLU A 44 5.09 41.53 -34.37
N VAL A 45 4.73 42.58 -33.63
CA VAL A 45 3.49 42.77 -32.90
C VAL A 45 2.43 43.16 -33.94
N VAL A 46 1.30 42.45 -33.98
CA VAL A 46 0.11 42.94 -34.69
C VAL A 46 -1.07 43.02 -33.73
N GLU A 47 -1.57 44.24 -33.69
CA GLU A 47 -2.64 44.81 -32.88
C GLU A 47 -3.97 44.06 -33.00
N ALA A 48 -4.71 44.09 -31.90
CA ALA A 48 -6.07 43.61 -31.78
C ALA A 48 -7.01 44.30 -32.77
N SER A 49 -7.84 43.52 -33.48
CA SER A 49 -9.08 44.05 -34.02
C SER A 49 -10.20 43.00 -34.00
N ASN A 50 -11.33 43.47 -33.48
CA ASN A 50 -12.69 42.97 -33.67
C ASN A 50 -13.16 41.82 -32.76
N ILE A 51 -13.43 42.21 -31.51
CA ILE A 51 -14.49 41.60 -30.70
C ILE A 51 -15.81 41.97 -31.39
N ASP A 52 -16.46 41.00 -32.03
CA ASP A 52 -17.89 41.09 -32.31
C ASP A 52 -18.62 39.87 -31.76
N LYS A 53 -19.76 40.19 -31.15
CA LYS A 53 -20.52 39.37 -30.22
C LYS A 53 -21.13 38.15 -30.90
N LEU A 54 -20.80 36.96 -30.41
CA LEU A 54 -21.72 35.81 -30.43
C LEU A 54 -21.69 35.17 -29.04
N HIS A 55 -22.66 35.59 -28.21
CA HIS A 55 -23.15 34.76 -27.12
C HIS A 55 -23.74 33.52 -27.77
N ASP A 56 -23.04 32.40 -27.69
CA ASP A 56 -23.71 31.10 -27.76
C ASP A 56 -23.25 30.22 -26.62
N THR A 57 -24.24 29.69 -25.93
CA THR A 57 -24.13 29.08 -24.62
C THR A 57 -23.71 27.62 -24.81
N ALA A 58 -22.44 27.38 -25.07
CA ALA A 58 -21.88 26.04 -24.97
C ALA A 58 -21.56 25.74 -23.49
N LYS A 59 -22.59 25.31 -22.74
CA LYS A 59 -22.38 24.50 -21.54
C LYS A 59 -21.62 23.25 -21.97
N THR A 60 -20.31 23.26 -21.77
CA THR A 60 -19.47 22.06 -21.84
C THR A 60 -19.80 21.24 -20.60
N THR A 61 -20.83 20.41 -20.71
CA THR A 61 -21.01 19.27 -19.81
C THR A 61 -19.84 18.34 -20.12
N GLN A 62 -18.87 18.25 -19.22
CA GLN A 62 -17.95 17.12 -19.20
C GLN A 62 -18.80 15.88 -18.95
N GLU A 63 -19.22 15.22 -20.01
CA GLU A 63 -19.78 13.87 -19.93
C GLU A 63 -18.64 12.97 -19.45
N SER A 64 -18.72 12.58 -18.18
CA SER A 64 -17.96 11.45 -17.66
C SER A 64 -18.32 10.24 -18.51
N ILE A 65 -17.37 9.72 -19.27
CA ILE A 65 -17.52 8.44 -19.97
C ILE A 65 -17.86 7.40 -18.89
N PRO A 66 -18.98 6.66 -18.99
CA PRO A 66 -19.25 5.57 -18.08
C PRO A 66 -18.12 4.55 -18.22
N VAL A 67 -17.38 4.32 -17.14
CA VAL A 67 -16.34 3.29 -17.07
C VAL A 67 -17.01 1.96 -17.37
N LYS A 68 -16.59 1.32 -18.45
CA LYS A 68 -16.89 -0.08 -18.71
C LYS A 68 -16.32 -0.89 -17.54
N GLU A 69 -17.15 -1.71 -16.89
CA GLU A 69 -16.91 -2.49 -15.66
C GLU A 69 -15.68 -3.41 -15.76
N GLU A 70 -14.47 -2.85 -15.75
CA GLU A 70 -13.24 -3.60 -15.59
C GLU A 70 -12.91 -3.64 -14.10
N TYR A 71 -12.97 -4.84 -13.52
CA TYR A 71 -12.56 -5.05 -12.15
C TYR A 71 -11.05 -4.79 -12.03
N VAL A 72 -10.63 -4.23 -10.91
CA VAL A 72 -9.21 -4.04 -10.57
C VAL A 72 -8.65 -5.26 -9.83
N SER A 73 -9.53 -6.08 -9.25
CA SER A 73 -9.16 -7.30 -8.53
C SER A 73 -10.26 -8.37 -8.57
N VAL A 74 -9.85 -9.64 -8.47
CA VAL A 74 -10.72 -10.83 -8.32
C VAL A 74 -10.09 -11.73 -7.28
N ALA A 75 -10.89 -12.27 -6.35
CA ALA A 75 -10.37 -13.14 -5.31
C ALA A 75 -9.84 -14.45 -5.91
N PRO A 76 -8.60 -14.86 -5.60
CA PRO A 76 -8.07 -16.15 -6.04
C PRO A 76 -8.89 -17.34 -5.54
N GLU A 77 -9.55 -17.20 -4.39
CA GLU A 77 -10.31 -18.25 -3.73
C GLU A 77 -11.73 -18.41 -4.30
N ASN A 78 -12.27 -17.34 -4.92
CA ASN A 78 -13.63 -17.30 -5.46
C ASN A 78 -13.75 -16.23 -6.57
N GLU A 79 -13.91 -16.67 -7.82
CA GLU A 79 -13.99 -15.78 -8.99
C GLU A 79 -15.22 -14.85 -9.01
N ASN A 80 -16.21 -15.08 -8.13
CA ASN A 80 -17.39 -14.24 -7.96
C ASN A 80 -17.22 -13.12 -6.94
N VAL A 81 -16.04 -13.01 -6.33
CA VAL A 81 -15.65 -11.88 -5.48
C VAL A 81 -14.77 -10.96 -6.31
N ARG A 82 -15.29 -9.77 -6.63
CA ARG A 82 -14.63 -8.82 -7.54
C ARG A 82 -14.68 -7.41 -6.97
N LEU A 83 -13.64 -6.64 -7.25
CA LEU A 83 -13.53 -5.25 -6.83
C LEU A 83 -13.40 -4.34 -8.05
N TYR A 84 -14.19 -3.29 -8.08
CA TYR A 84 -14.21 -2.30 -9.16
C TYR A 84 -13.95 -0.89 -8.62
N PRO A 85 -13.30 -0.01 -9.38
CA PRO A 85 -13.21 1.39 -9.03
C PRO A 85 -14.52 2.10 -9.40
N MET A 86 -15.03 2.97 -8.52
CA MET A 86 -16.17 3.82 -8.86
C MET A 86 -15.77 4.93 -9.84
N LYS A 87 -14.59 5.52 -9.63
CA LYS A 87 -14.02 6.56 -10.47
C LYS A 87 -12.52 6.39 -10.57
N VAL A 88 -11.99 6.57 -11.77
CA VAL A 88 -10.56 6.48 -12.06
C VAL A 88 -10.02 7.84 -12.50
N GLU A 89 -8.95 8.30 -11.86
CA GLU A 89 -8.26 9.57 -12.15
C GLU A 89 -6.75 9.34 -12.33
N GLY A 90 -5.99 10.42 -12.58
CA GLY A 90 -4.52 10.36 -12.61
C GLY A 90 -3.99 9.40 -13.67
N SER A 91 -4.57 9.40 -14.88
CA SER A 91 -4.20 8.50 -15.98
C SER A 91 -4.40 7.01 -15.70
N GLY A 92 -5.34 6.64 -14.83
CA GLY A 92 -5.58 5.24 -14.46
C GLY A 92 -5.04 4.86 -13.08
N TYR A 93 -4.43 5.81 -12.39
CA TYR A 93 -3.64 5.56 -11.19
C TYR A 93 -4.39 5.76 -9.87
N ILE A 94 -5.44 6.59 -9.84
CA ILE A 94 -6.15 6.91 -8.60
C ILE A 94 -7.57 6.38 -8.70
N TYR A 95 -7.97 5.55 -7.74
CA TYR A 95 -9.33 5.03 -7.58
C TYR A 95 -10.02 5.78 -6.46
N ASN A 96 -11.05 6.55 -6.82
CA ASN A 96 -11.90 7.28 -5.87
C ASN A 96 -13.20 6.50 -5.70
N GLY A 97 -13.37 5.88 -4.54
CA GLY A 97 -14.44 4.96 -4.24
C GLY A 97 -14.26 3.59 -4.90
N MET A 98 -14.76 2.55 -4.24
CA MET A 98 -14.71 1.18 -4.73
C MET A 98 -16.09 0.50 -4.64
N ILE A 99 -16.32 -0.47 -5.51
CA ILE A 99 -17.52 -1.32 -5.51
C ILE A 99 -17.06 -2.76 -5.30
N LEU A 100 -17.54 -3.38 -4.24
CA LEU A 100 -17.33 -4.80 -3.98
C LEU A 100 -18.54 -5.58 -4.51
N GLU A 101 -18.29 -6.57 -5.37
CA GLU A 101 -19.26 -7.55 -5.82
C GLU A 101 -18.95 -8.91 -5.19
N VAL A 102 -19.95 -9.54 -4.57
CA VAL A 102 -19.87 -10.89 -3.99
C VAL A 102 -21.09 -11.68 -4.42
N ASP A 103 -20.89 -12.72 -5.24
CA ASP A 103 -21.96 -13.57 -5.77
C ASP A 103 -23.14 -12.78 -6.38
N GLY A 104 -22.81 -11.70 -7.11
CA GLY A 104 -23.77 -10.82 -7.78
C GLY A 104 -24.48 -9.80 -6.88
N LYS A 105 -24.18 -9.77 -5.57
CA LYS A 105 -24.56 -8.64 -4.70
C LYS A 105 -23.46 -7.59 -4.73
N VAL A 106 -23.83 -6.32 -4.68
CA VAL A 106 -22.89 -5.21 -4.74
C VAL A 106 -23.01 -4.30 -3.52
N GLN A 107 -21.89 -3.77 -3.07
CA GLN A 107 -21.79 -2.71 -2.05
C GLN A 107 -20.80 -1.65 -2.51
N GLU A 108 -21.18 -0.39 -2.35
CA GLU A 108 -20.33 0.77 -2.67
C GLU A 108 -19.66 1.31 -1.41
N PHE A 109 -18.38 1.65 -1.54
CA PHE A 109 -17.54 2.26 -0.52
C PHE A 109 -16.94 3.56 -1.08
N SER A 110 -17.72 4.64 -1.00
CA SER A 110 -17.39 5.92 -1.64
C SER A 110 -16.24 6.70 -0.97
N ASP A 111 -15.91 6.36 0.27
CA ASP A 111 -14.86 6.97 1.08
C ASP A 111 -13.50 6.28 0.91
N TRP A 112 -13.46 5.09 0.33
CA TRP A 112 -12.21 4.39 0.05
C TRP A 112 -11.45 5.07 -1.09
N GLN A 113 -10.16 5.26 -0.89
CA GLN A 113 -9.24 5.78 -1.90
C GLN A 113 -8.07 4.82 -2.05
N GLY A 114 -7.79 4.39 -3.27
CA GLY A 114 -6.72 3.46 -3.56
C GLY A 114 -5.94 3.84 -4.80
N GLU A 115 -4.74 3.31 -4.93
CA GLU A 115 -3.90 3.48 -6.10
C GLU A 115 -3.98 2.29 -7.06
N GLY A 116 -3.61 2.52 -8.32
CA GLY A 116 -3.55 1.52 -9.38
C GLY A 116 -2.12 1.09 -9.71
N GLY A 117 -1.94 0.52 -10.91
CA GLY A 117 -0.62 0.09 -11.39
C GLY A 117 -0.05 -1.05 -10.54
N SER A 118 1.19 -0.89 -10.05
CA SER A 118 1.86 -1.87 -9.20
C SER A 118 1.30 -1.93 -7.77
N TYR A 119 0.44 -0.98 -7.38
CA TYR A 119 -0.17 -0.88 -6.04
C TYR A 119 -1.67 -1.07 -6.06
N LYS A 120 -2.18 -1.71 -7.13
CA LYS A 120 -3.60 -2.00 -7.31
C LYS A 120 -4.16 -2.75 -6.09
N PRO A 121 -5.44 -2.54 -5.76
CA PRO A 121 -6.08 -3.29 -4.68
C PRO A 121 -6.08 -4.80 -4.92
N GLU A 122 -6.15 -5.53 -3.83
CA GLU A 122 -6.28 -6.98 -3.79
C GLU A 122 -7.54 -7.34 -2.99
N VAL A 123 -8.21 -8.43 -3.39
CA VAL A 123 -9.36 -8.94 -2.66
C VAL A 123 -9.17 -10.43 -2.42
N HIS A 124 -9.55 -10.89 -1.25
CA HIS A 124 -9.49 -12.30 -0.84
C HIS A 124 -10.80 -12.73 -0.19
N GLU A 125 -11.10 -14.02 -0.27
CA GLU A 125 -12.21 -14.64 0.47
C GLU A 125 -11.67 -15.79 1.34
N LEU A 126 -11.60 -15.56 2.65
CA LEU A 126 -10.94 -16.46 3.61
C LEU A 126 -11.72 -16.56 4.92
N ASP A 127 -11.73 -17.75 5.51
CA ASP A 127 -12.22 -17.99 6.87
C ASP A 127 -11.15 -17.52 7.86
N LEU A 128 -11.20 -16.24 8.22
CA LEU A 128 -10.14 -15.56 8.95
C LEU A 128 -10.24 -15.83 10.46
N ASN A 129 -11.43 -16.16 10.96
CA ASN A 129 -11.68 -16.46 12.38
C ASN A 129 -11.83 -17.97 12.68
N GLY A 130 -11.87 -18.83 11.67
CA GLY A 130 -11.98 -20.28 11.80
C GLY A 130 -13.38 -20.80 12.15
N ASP A 131 -14.43 -20.00 11.94
CA ASP A 131 -15.81 -20.39 12.22
C ASP A 131 -16.50 -21.13 11.06
N GLY A 132 -15.83 -21.22 9.91
CA GLY A 132 -16.29 -21.87 8.69
C GLY A 132 -17.05 -20.94 7.73
N GLN A 133 -17.37 -19.71 8.13
CA GLN A 133 -17.80 -18.63 7.25
C GLN A 133 -16.58 -17.84 6.80
N LYS A 134 -16.47 -17.59 5.49
CA LYS A 134 -15.35 -16.82 4.94
C LYS A 134 -15.67 -15.33 4.90
N GLU A 135 -14.79 -14.51 5.43
CA GLU A 135 -14.82 -13.05 5.27
C GLU A 135 -14.21 -12.62 3.93
N ILE A 136 -14.58 -11.42 3.49
CA ILE A 136 -13.91 -10.75 2.37
C ILE A 136 -12.89 -9.77 2.92
N ILE A 137 -11.65 -9.86 2.43
CA ILE A 137 -10.56 -8.97 2.83
C ILE A 137 -10.19 -8.14 1.62
N VAL A 138 -10.20 -6.82 1.77
CA VAL A 138 -9.76 -5.88 0.73
C VAL A 138 -8.51 -5.17 1.22
N LEU A 139 -7.44 -5.31 0.46
CA LEU A 139 -6.15 -4.66 0.71
C LEU A 139 -5.90 -3.61 -0.37
N TYR A 140 -5.44 -2.42 -0.01
CA TYR A 140 -5.11 -1.40 -0.99
C TYR A 140 -4.10 -0.40 -0.44
N THR A 141 -3.44 0.33 -1.34
CA THR A 141 -2.55 1.45 -0.99
C THR A 141 -3.33 2.75 -1.16
N GLU A 142 -3.53 3.51 -0.08
CA GLU A 142 -4.19 4.83 -0.14
C GLU A 142 -3.25 5.92 -0.66
N GLY A 143 -1.95 5.75 -0.42
CA GLY A 143 -0.92 6.66 -0.92
C GLY A 143 0.47 6.09 -0.70
N HIS A 144 1.40 6.40 -1.60
CA HIS A 144 2.81 6.09 -1.42
C HIS A 144 3.72 7.23 -1.90
N GLY A 145 4.98 7.21 -1.48
CA GLY A 145 5.98 8.17 -1.90
C GLY A 145 7.33 7.93 -1.23
N THR A 146 8.22 8.92 -1.31
CA THR A 146 9.52 8.83 -0.66
C THR A 146 9.36 8.70 0.86
N GLY A 147 9.61 7.50 1.37
CA GLY A 147 9.52 7.18 2.79
C GLY A 147 8.09 7.12 3.35
N ILE A 148 7.07 6.95 2.51
CA ILE A 148 5.67 6.78 2.94
C ILE A 148 5.04 5.64 2.16
N TYR A 149 4.31 4.78 2.86
CA TYR A 149 3.48 3.74 2.27
C TYR A 149 2.24 3.53 3.15
N LEU A 150 1.08 3.97 2.68
CA LEU A 150 -0.18 3.98 3.43
C LEU A 150 -1.04 2.79 3.00
N GLY A 151 -0.63 1.58 3.41
CA GLY A 151 -1.45 0.40 3.22
C GLY A 151 -2.72 0.46 4.06
N GLN A 152 -3.79 -0.11 3.53
CA GLN A 152 -5.10 -0.22 4.16
C GLN A 152 -5.60 -1.66 4.03
N ALA A 153 -6.25 -2.14 5.09
CA ALA A 153 -7.03 -3.37 5.05
C ALA A 153 -8.46 -3.09 5.51
N ARG A 154 -9.41 -3.80 4.93
CA ARG A 154 -10.83 -3.78 5.27
C ARG A 154 -11.33 -5.21 5.31
N ILE A 155 -12.06 -5.56 6.36
CA ILE A 155 -12.70 -6.88 6.49
C ILE A 155 -14.20 -6.68 6.36
N ILE A 156 -14.83 -7.38 5.42
CA ILE A 156 -16.24 -7.21 5.08
C ILE A 156 -17.00 -8.48 5.42
N ASN A 157 -18.16 -8.32 6.06
CA ASN A 157 -19.05 -9.42 6.34
C ASN A 157 -19.62 -9.99 5.01
N PRO A 158 -19.49 -11.30 4.74
CA PRO A 158 -19.86 -11.88 3.45
C PRO A 158 -21.38 -11.90 3.19
N VAL A 159 -22.20 -11.78 4.25
CA VAL A 159 -23.66 -11.85 4.16
C VAL A 159 -24.27 -10.46 3.96
N THR A 160 -23.86 -9.50 4.79
CA THR A 160 -24.39 -8.13 4.79
C THR A 160 -23.63 -7.19 3.86
N LEU A 161 -22.39 -7.53 3.50
CA LEU A 161 -21.42 -6.67 2.81
C LEU A 161 -21.06 -5.40 3.59
N GLU A 162 -21.33 -5.36 4.89
CA GLU A 162 -20.93 -4.26 5.75
C GLU A 162 -19.50 -4.46 6.24
N GLU A 163 -18.77 -3.35 6.39
CA GLU A 163 -17.43 -3.35 6.98
C GLU A 163 -17.49 -3.76 8.45
N MET A 164 -16.64 -4.72 8.81
CA MET A 164 -16.51 -5.21 10.17
C MET A 164 -15.56 -4.32 10.95
N LYS A 165 -15.88 -4.09 12.23
CA LYS A 165 -15.06 -3.24 13.09
C LYS A 165 -13.67 -3.85 13.28
N MET A 166 -12.64 -3.03 13.11
CA MET A 166 -11.25 -3.37 13.37
C MET A 166 -10.65 -2.37 14.37
N GLN A 167 -9.83 -2.88 15.30
CA GLN A 167 -9.04 -2.05 16.18
C GLN A 167 -8.02 -1.25 15.33
N SER A 168 -7.97 0.07 15.54
CA SER A 168 -7.10 0.94 14.76
C SER A 168 -5.63 0.83 15.19
N LEU A 169 -4.69 1.06 14.26
CA LEU A 169 -3.25 1.07 14.56
C LEU A 169 -2.88 2.05 15.68
N ASP A 170 -3.54 3.21 15.72
CA ASP A 170 -3.39 4.20 16.77
C ASP A 170 -3.78 3.66 18.15
N GLU A 171 -4.89 2.94 18.24
CA GLU A 171 -5.33 2.30 19.50
C GLU A 171 -4.39 1.18 19.90
N ILE A 172 -3.95 0.36 18.94
CA ILE A 172 -2.99 -0.73 19.15
C ILE A 172 -1.68 -0.18 19.72
N ALA A 173 -1.09 0.81 19.05
CA ALA A 173 0.15 1.44 19.49
C ALA A 173 0.02 2.03 20.90
N LYS A 174 -1.06 2.78 21.18
CA LYS A 174 -1.30 3.40 22.50
C LYS A 174 -1.48 2.37 23.63
N GLN A 175 -2.08 1.22 23.34
CA GLN A 175 -2.36 0.19 24.34
C GLN A 175 -1.13 -0.68 24.64
N HIS A 176 -0.40 -1.06 23.58
CA HIS A 176 0.60 -2.12 23.67
C HIS A 176 2.03 -1.61 23.62
N VAL A 177 2.29 -0.47 22.99
CA VAL A 177 3.66 0.02 22.74
C VAL A 177 4.03 1.12 23.72
N LYS A 178 5.21 0.97 24.33
CA LYS A 178 5.92 2.05 25.01
C LYS A 178 7.26 2.22 24.34
N SER A 179 7.58 3.45 23.93
CA SER A 179 8.86 3.71 23.28
C SER A 179 9.48 5.00 23.81
N LYS A 180 10.77 5.15 23.57
CA LYS A 180 11.50 6.37 23.87
C LYS A 180 12.59 6.57 22.83
N VAL A 181 12.61 7.76 22.26
CA VAL A 181 13.65 8.21 21.32
C VAL A 181 14.57 9.17 22.07
N THR A 182 15.87 8.85 22.10
CA THR A 182 16.90 9.68 22.74
C THR A 182 17.92 10.11 21.72
N VAL A 183 17.88 11.39 21.35
CA VAL A 183 18.77 11.99 20.35
C VAL A 183 20.08 12.44 21.01
N ARG A 184 21.20 12.13 20.36
CA ARG A 184 22.56 12.59 20.69
C ARG A 184 23.20 13.13 19.42
N SER A 185 24.26 13.92 19.55
CA SER A 185 24.92 14.57 18.40
C SER A 185 25.35 13.64 17.27
N ASP A 186 25.64 12.38 17.58
CA ASP A 186 26.20 11.37 16.68
C ASP A 186 25.34 10.12 16.52
N ARG A 187 24.16 10.08 17.17
CA ARG A 187 23.27 8.92 17.11
C ARG A 187 21.88 9.18 17.67
N VAL A 188 20.95 8.30 17.30
CA VAL A 188 19.64 8.15 17.93
C VAL A 188 19.57 6.80 18.64
N ASP A 189 19.29 6.81 19.94
CA ASP A 189 18.99 5.61 20.73
C ASP A 189 17.46 5.43 20.79
N VAL A 190 16.93 4.27 20.43
CA VAL A 190 15.50 3.95 20.49
C VAL A 190 15.27 2.74 21.40
N ASP A 191 14.49 2.93 22.46
CA ASP A 191 14.04 1.87 23.35
C ASP A 191 12.56 1.58 23.08
N VAL A 192 12.18 0.30 22.97
CA VAL A 192 10.79 -0.12 22.72
C VAL A 192 10.43 -1.30 23.61
N ALA A 193 9.21 -1.26 24.14
CA ALA A 193 8.58 -2.38 24.82
C ALA A 193 7.17 -2.60 24.28
N VAL A 194 6.85 -3.85 23.97
CA VAL A 194 5.50 -4.30 23.58
C VAL A 194 4.96 -5.17 24.70
N ASP A 195 3.81 -4.79 25.27
CA ASP A 195 3.20 -5.50 26.41
C ASP A 195 4.15 -5.74 27.60
N GLY A 196 5.07 -4.78 27.80
CA GLY A 196 6.08 -4.84 28.85
C GLY A 196 7.30 -5.71 28.54
N VAL A 197 7.31 -6.41 27.41
CA VAL A 197 8.49 -7.14 26.89
C VAL A 197 9.39 -6.15 26.15
N GLN A 198 10.63 -6.03 26.60
CA GLN A 198 11.62 -5.14 25.99
C GLN A 198 12.13 -5.75 24.68
N ALA A 199 12.13 -4.94 23.61
CA ALA A 199 12.88 -5.25 22.40
C ALA A 199 14.38 -4.97 22.60
N GLU A 200 15.21 -5.47 21.70
CA GLU A 200 16.62 -5.13 21.69
C GLU A 200 16.80 -3.61 21.47
N PRO A 201 17.59 -2.90 22.30
CA PRO A 201 17.78 -1.47 22.15
C PRO A 201 18.43 -1.11 20.81
N LEU A 202 17.85 -0.16 20.10
CA LEU A 202 18.34 0.28 18.81
C LEU A 202 19.27 1.49 18.97
N ARG A 203 20.37 1.48 18.20
CA ARG A 203 21.31 2.60 18.07
C ARG A 203 21.54 2.86 16.59
N ILE A 204 21.11 4.03 16.13
CA ILE A 204 21.27 4.47 14.75
C ILE A 204 22.36 5.53 14.75
N GLU A 205 23.50 5.25 14.10
CA GLU A 205 24.56 6.23 13.93
C GLU A 205 24.16 7.23 12.83
N GLU A 206 23.95 8.49 13.21
CA GLU A 206 23.61 9.57 12.27
C GLU A 206 24.06 10.92 12.84
N ASP A 207 24.42 11.86 11.95
CA ASP A 207 24.62 13.25 12.36
C ASP A 207 23.25 13.89 12.60
N THR A 208 22.92 14.12 13.88
CA THR A 208 21.60 14.64 14.25
C THR A 208 21.52 16.16 14.18
N SER A 209 22.58 16.83 13.72
CA SER A 209 22.61 18.29 13.70
C SER A 209 21.59 18.85 12.70
N GLY A 210 20.54 19.47 13.23
CA GLY A 210 19.47 20.08 12.43
C GLY A 210 18.30 19.16 12.08
N GLY A 211 18.28 17.91 12.57
CA GLY A 211 17.14 17.00 12.44
C GLY A 211 15.97 17.35 13.38
N VAL A 212 14.76 16.96 12.98
CA VAL A 212 13.56 17.00 13.83
C VAL A 212 13.18 15.56 14.15
N TYR A 213 13.17 15.25 15.45
CA TYR A 213 12.94 13.90 15.97
C TYR A 213 11.74 13.90 16.91
N ASN A 214 11.06 12.76 16.94
CA ASN A 214 9.96 12.52 17.87
C ASN A 214 10.53 12.14 19.26
N GLU A 215 9.72 12.29 20.32
CA GLU A 215 10.08 11.81 21.66
C GLU A 215 9.77 10.31 21.83
N GLU A 216 8.78 9.82 21.10
CA GLU A 216 8.31 8.43 21.06
C GLU A 216 8.11 8.03 19.58
N LEU A 217 8.09 6.73 19.30
CA LEU A 217 7.78 6.23 17.97
C LEU A 217 6.33 6.53 17.60
N GLY A 218 6.14 7.09 16.40
CA GLY A 218 4.83 7.18 15.74
C GLY A 218 4.65 6.04 14.75
N PHE A 219 3.42 5.55 14.56
CA PHE A 219 3.10 4.49 13.60
C PHE A 219 2.11 5.01 12.56
N GLY A 220 2.10 4.39 11.37
CA GLY A 220 1.14 4.70 10.30
C GLY A 220 1.75 5.29 9.03
N GLY A 221 2.96 5.86 9.08
CA GLY A 221 3.60 6.45 7.89
C GLY A 221 4.06 5.42 6.85
N VAL A 222 4.43 4.23 7.31
CA VAL A 222 4.72 3.05 6.48
C VAL A 222 4.02 1.87 7.15
N THR A 223 2.95 1.39 6.51
CA THR A 223 2.13 0.29 7.01
C THR A 223 1.81 -0.66 5.87
N TYR A 224 2.19 -1.92 6.01
CA TYR A 224 1.89 -2.99 5.08
C TYR A 224 0.84 -3.92 5.67
N TYR A 225 -0.08 -4.35 4.83
CA TYR A 225 -1.03 -5.41 5.13
C TYR A 225 -0.83 -6.53 4.11
N SER A 226 -0.83 -7.76 4.59
CA SER A 226 -0.73 -8.95 3.76
C SER A 226 -1.64 -10.04 4.29
N VAL A 227 -1.97 -10.99 3.41
CA VAL A 227 -2.63 -12.23 3.79
C VAL A 227 -1.60 -13.34 3.70
N GLU A 228 -1.26 -13.93 4.85
CA GLU A 228 -0.22 -14.96 4.96
C GLU A 228 -0.74 -16.12 5.81
N ASP A 229 -0.62 -17.34 5.29
CA ASP A 229 -1.07 -18.56 5.98
C ASP A 229 -2.51 -18.47 6.55
N GLY A 230 -3.39 -17.77 5.83
CA GLY A 230 -4.80 -17.58 6.19
C GLY A 230 -5.04 -16.51 7.26
N GLN A 231 -4.04 -15.70 7.59
CA GLN A 231 -4.12 -14.61 8.57
C GLN A 231 -3.90 -13.25 7.91
N LEU A 232 -4.56 -12.22 8.43
CA LEU A 232 -4.27 -10.83 8.09
C LEU A 232 -3.08 -10.37 8.94
N VAL A 233 -1.93 -10.23 8.30
CA VAL A 233 -0.67 -9.80 8.91
C VAL A 233 -0.47 -8.32 8.63
N VAL A 234 0.04 -7.61 9.64
CA VAL A 234 0.37 -6.19 9.56
C VAL A 234 1.82 -5.98 9.93
N SER A 235 2.51 -5.13 9.18
CA SER A 235 3.80 -4.57 9.55
C SER A 235 3.72 -3.05 9.51
N ALA A 236 3.97 -2.40 10.65
CA ALA A 236 3.91 -0.95 10.78
C ALA A 236 5.24 -0.39 11.28
N ALA A 237 5.89 0.43 10.47
CA ALA A 237 7.21 0.95 10.79
C ALA A 237 7.15 2.01 11.90
N GLY A 238 8.07 1.90 12.86
CA GLY A 238 8.18 2.83 13.98
C GLY A 238 8.92 4.11 13.58
N SER A 239 8.21 5.20 13.34
CA SER A 239 8.81 6.48 12.94
C SER A 239 9.38 7.25 14.13
N TYR A 240 10.68 7.59 14.06
CA TYR A 240 11.34 8.45 15.05
C TYR A 240 11.59 9.87 14.53
N GLY A 241 11.19 10.15 13.30
CA GLY A 241 11.22 11.47 12.65
C GLY A 241 10.46 11.44 11.32
N ALA A 242 10.50 12.56 10.57
CA ALA A 242 9.83 12.64 9.28
C ALA A 242 10.50 11.71 8.26
N ALA A 243 9.80 10.65 7.84
CA ALA A 243 10.32 9.59 6.96
C ALA A 243 11.58 8.88 7.52
N LEU A 244 11.74 8.86 8.85
CA LEU A 244 12.82 8.14 9.54
C LEU A 244 12.20 7.04 10.39
N TYR A 245 12.66 5.80 10.18
CA TYR A 245 12.04 4.61 10.76
C TYR A 245 13.04 3.74 11.51
N ALA A 246 12.56 3.18 12.60
CA ALA A 246 13.24 2.27 13.49
C ALA A 246 12.32 1.06 13.62
N GLY A 247 12.75 -0.08 13.07
CA GLY A 247 12.05 -1.36 13.15
C GLY A 247 10.56 -1.32 12.77
N ASP A 248 9.91 -2.44 13.01
CA ASP A 248 8.51 -2.65 12.66
C ASP A 248 7.76 -3.29 13.83
N LEU A 249 6.55 -2.77 14.09
CA LEU A 249 5.54 -3.44 14.88
C LEU A 249 4.78 -4.39 13.96
N THR A 250 4.92 -5.69 14.20
CA THR A 250 4.21 -6.75 13.47
C THR A 250 3.14 -7.38 14.34
N PHE A 251 1.96 -7.64 13.80
CA PHE A 251 0.87 -8.29 14.50
C PHE A 251 -0.12 -8.92 13.51
N THR A 252 -1.04 -9.73 14.03
CA THR A 252 -2.17 -10.28 13.27
C THR A 252 -3.49 -9.87 13.91
N TYR A 253 -4.60 -10.09 13.20
CA TYR A 253 -5.94 -9.81 13.71
C TYR A 253 -6.70 -11.09 14.08
N GLU A 254 -7.37 -11.08 15.24
CA GLU A 254 -8.34 -12.09 15.65
C GLU A 254 -9.70 -11.46 15.97
N TYR A 255 -10.78 -12.18 15.67
CA TYR A 255 -12.13 -11.69 15.95
C TYR A 255 -12.54 -11.97 17.40
N GLN A 256 -12.66 -10.91 18.20
CA GLN A 256 -12.93 -11.00 19.64
C GLN A 256 -13.93 -9.91 20.07
N ASP A 257 -14.97 -10.30 20.81
CA ASP A 257 -16.01 -9.39 21.32
C ASP A 257 -16.70 -8.52 20.26
N GLY A 258 -16.83 -9.03 19.03
CA GLY A 258 -17.50 -8.32 17.92
C GLY A 258 -16.58 -7.40 17.11
N GLU A 259 -15.28 -7.44 17.34
CA GLU A 259 -14.26 -6.60 16.69
C GLU A 259 -13.00 -7.41 16.36
N TRP A 260 -12.36 -7.11 15.24
CA TRP A 260 -11.04 -7.64 14.93
C TRP A 260 -9.99 -6.88 15.75
N LYS A 261 -9.32 -7.57 16.67
CA LYS A 261 -8.32 -7.00 17.58
C LYS A 261 -6.93 -7.53 17.26
N ALA A 262 -5.92 -6.71 17.51
CA ALA A 262 -4.54 -7.13 17.31
C ALA A 262 -4.13 -8.20 18.32
N VAL A 263 -3.42 -9.21 17.85
CA VAL A 263 -2.80 -10.28 18.64
C VAL A 263 -1.37 -10.54 18.15
N ASP A 264 -0.62 -11.32 18.92
CA ASP A 264 0.75 -11.75 18.59
C ASP A 264 1.72 -10.60 18.26
N LEU A 265 1.51 -9.45 18.91
CA LEU A 265 2.30 -8.24 18.70
C LEU A 265 3.77 -8.47 19.01
N LYS A 266 4.63 -8.08 18.08
CA LYS A 266 6.08 -8.13 18.21
C LYS A 266 6.67 -6.88 17.60
N TYR A 267 7.80 -6.46 18.16
CA TYR A 267 8.59 -5.39 17.57
C TYR A 267 9.99 -5.92 17.28
N SER A 268 10.41 -5.78 16.04
CA SER A 268 11.70 -6.28 15.57
C SER A 268 12.30 -5.37 14.50
N MET A 269 13.59 -5.53 14.27
CA MET A 269 14.25 -5.00 13.09
C MET A 269 14.24 -6.08 12.01
N GLU A 270 13.66 -5.81 10.85
CA GLU A 270 14.15 -6.49 9.66
C GLU A 270 15.53 -5.91 9.32
N VAL A 271 16.56 -6.72 9.56
CA VAL A 271 17.86 -6.48 8.95
C VAL A 271 17.67 -6.87 7.49
N TYR A 272 17.43 -5.89 6.62
CA TYR A 272 17.60 -6.10 5.19
C TYR A 272 19.07 -6.48 5.00
N GLU A 273 19.35 -7.78 4.87
CA GLU A 273 20.62 -8.23 4.32
C GLU A 273 20.67 -7.63 2.91
N GLU A 274 21.42 -6.54 2.73
CA GLU A 274 21.78 -6.07 1.41
C GLU A 274 22.53 -7.22 0.73
N GLU A 275 21.83 -8.02 -0.06
CA GLU A 275 22.47 -8.92 -1.00
C GLU A 275 23.23 -8.04 -1.99
N TYR A 276 24.51 -7.80 -1.70
CA TYR A 276 25.46 -7.25 -2.64
C TYR A 276 25.48 -8.18 -3.85
N TYR A 277 24.79 -7.80 -4.91
CA TYR A 277 25.03 -8.36 -6.23
C TYR A 277 26.47 -8.02 -6.58
N GLU A 278 27.38 -8.99 -6.40
CA GLU A 278 28.71 -8.94 -7.00
C GLU A 278 28.49 -8.76 -8.51
N THR A 279 28.77 -7.56 -8.99
CA THR A 279 28.87 -7.31 -10.42
C THR A 279 30.05 -8.14 -10.93
N PHE A 280 29.76 -9.20 -11.68
CA PHE A 280 30.79 -9.93 -12.41
C PHE A 280 31.39 -9.00 -13.48
N ASP A 281 32.71 -8.78 -13.40
CA ASP A 281 33.56 -8.06 -14.36
C ASP A 281 33.41 -8.56 -15.81
#